data_AF-A0A494XTD0-F1
#
_entry.id   AF-A0A494XTD0-F1
#
_cell.length_a   1.000
_cell.length_b   1.000
_cell.length_c   1.000
_cell.angle_alpha   90.00
_cell.angle_beta   90.00
_cell.angle_gamma   90.00
#
_symmetry.space_group_name_H-M   'P 1'
#
loop_
_entity.id
_entity.type
_entity.pdbx_description
1 polymer ?
#
loop_
_entity_poly.entity_id
_entity_poly.type
_entity_poly.pdbx_seq_one_letter_code
_entity_poly.pdbx_strand_id
1 'polypeptide(L)' 'MTDNPNLTFADEAVHLIEVVSDRQTSSTQATKTLIIEKNSKKYIAFSKMVERIRKQTVAGR' A
#
# COMPACT_ATOMS: atom_id res chain seq x y z
N MET A 1 -27.94 -8.89 5.12
CA MET A 1 -26.55 -9.12 4.66
C MET A 1 -25.82 -7.82 4.90
N THR A 2 -24.90 -7.78 5.86
CA THR A 2 -24.24 -6.56 6.31
C THR A 2 -22.89 -6.48 5.63
N ASP A 3 -22.79 -5.66 4.59
CA ASP A 3 -21.52 -5.35 3.91
C ASP A 3 -20.57 -4.68 4.91
N ASN A 4 -19.50 -5.39 5.26
CA ASN A 4 -18.46 -4.91 6.16
C ASN A 4 -17.41 -4.16 5.31
N PRO A 5 -17.22 -2.83 5.49
CA PRO A 5 -16.34 -2.01 4.66
C PRO A 5 -14.84 -2.19 4.97
N ASN A 6 -14.50 -3.00 5.97
CA ASN A 6 -13.12 -3.39 6.24
C ASN A 6 -12.73 -4.51 5.30
N LEU A 7 -12.11 -4.16 4.17
CA LEU A 7 -11.31 -5.06 3.34
C LEU A 7 -10.14 -5.60 4.17
N THR A 8 -10.39 -6.58 5.04
CA THR A 8 -9.35 -7.40 5.63
C THR A 8 -8.75 -8.23 4.51
N PHE A 9 -7.56 -7.83 4.04
CA PHE A 9 -6.72 -8.53 3.06
C PHE A 9 -6.25 -9.93 3.53
N ALA A 10 -6.88 -10.50 4.55
CA ALA A 10 -6.31 -11.57 5.37
C ALA A 10 -6.64 -13.00 4.90
N ASP A 11 -7.62 -13.23 4.01
CA ASP A 11 -8.04 -14.60 3.68
C ASP A 11 -8.21 -14.91 2.18
N GLU A 12 -8.12 -13.90 1.30
CA GLU A 12 -8.28 -14.10 -0.14
C GLU A 12 -7.04 -13.61 -0.86
N ALA A 13 -6.45 -14.45 -1.73
CA ALA A 13 -5.25 -14.11 -2.48
C ALA A 13 -5.50 -12.90 -3.38
N VAL A 14 -5.00 -11.73 -2.97
CA VAL A 14 -5.01 -10.52 -3.79
C VAL A 14 -3.80 -10.58 -4.70
N HIS A 15 -4.05 -10.59 -6.01
CA HIS A 15 -2.99 -10.55 -7.01
C HIS A 15 -2.75 -9.10 -7.45
N LEU A 16 -1.54 -8.59 -7.22
CA LEU A 16 -1.13 -7.31 -7.79
C LEU A 16 -0.94 -7.48 -9.30
N ILE A 17 -1.68 -6.72 -10.09
CA ILE A 17 -1.54 -6.71 -11.55
C ILE A 17 -0.48 -5.68 -11.95
N GLU A 18 -0.65 -4.44 -11.50
CA GLU A 18 0.17 -3.31 -11.98
C GLU A 18 0.23 -2.17 -10.95
N VAL A 19 1.36 -1.46 -10.92
CA VAL A 19 1.50 -0.16 -10.25
C VAL A 19 1.36 0.93 -11.31
N VAL A 20 0.25 1.66 -11.28
CA VAL A 20 -0.08 2.63 -12.33
C VAL A 20 0.36 4.06 -12.01
N SER A 21 0.67 4.36 -10.76
CA SER A 21 1.21 5.64 -10.37
C SER A 21 2.01 5.52 -9.09
N ASP A 22 3.18 6.15 -9.09
CA ASP A 22 3.98 6.38 -7.89
C ASP A 22 4.19 7.88 -7.76
N ARG A 23 3.70 8.44 -6.66
CA ARG A 23 3.88 9.85 -6.34
C ARG A 23 4.57 9.97 -5.00
N GLN A 24 5.81 10.40 -5.02
CA GLN A 24 6.52 10.83 -3.82
C GLN A 24 5.93 12.16 -3.35
N THR A 25 5.35 12.18 -2.16
CA THR A 25 4.76 13.39 -1.56
C THR A 25 5.72 14.06 -0.59
N SER A 26 6.68 13.32 -0.03
CA SER A 26 7.82 13.86 0.72
C SER A 26 8.97 12.85 0.75
N SER A 27 10.09 13.20 1.38
CA SER A 27 11.21 12.27 1.63
C SER A 27 10.83 11.03 2.45
N THR A 28 9.67 11.04 3.11
CA THR A 28 9.20 9.95 3.97
C THR A 28 7.82 9.44 3.59
N GLN A 29 7.21 9.99 2.54
CA GLN A 29 5.85 9.64 2.16
C GLN A 29 5.75 9.47 0.66
N ALA A 30 5.12 8.36 0.27
CA ALA A 30 4.76 8.07 -1.11
C ALA A 30 3.34 7.55 -1.16
N THR A 31 2.65 7.89 -2.23
CA THR A 31 1.34 7.32 -2.58
C THR A 31 1.51 6.49 -3.83
N LYS A 32 1.06 5.23 -3.77
CA LYS A 32 1.01 4.33 -4.92
C LYS A 32 -0.44 4.04 -5.28
N THR A 33 -0.74 4.10 -6.57
CA THR A 33 -2.00 3.61 -7.13
C THR A 33 -1.75 2.26 -7.77
N LEU A 34 -2.55 1.26 -7.40
CA LEU A 34 -2.37 -0.14 -7.75
C LEU A 34 -3.62 -0.63 -8.48
N ILE A 35 -3.43 -1.46 -9.50
CA ILE A 35 -4.47 -2.31 -10.04
C ILE A 35 -4.27 -3.70 -9.44
N ILE A 36 -5.29 -4.18 -8.73
CA ILE A 36 -5.29 -5.51 -8.11
C ILE A 36 -6.44 -6.35 -8.64
N GLU A 37 -6.26 -7.66 -8.64
CA GLU A 37 -7.32 -8.63 -8.94
C GLU A 37 -7.69 -9.39 -7.67
N LYS A 38 -9.01 -9.54 -7.47
CA LYS A 38 -9.58 -10.35 -6.39
C LYS A 38 -10.87 -10.97 -6.91
N ASN A 39 -11.03 -12.29 -6.77
CA ASN A 39 -12.23 -13.02 -7.22
C ASN A 39 -12.59 -12.73 -8.68
N SER A 40 -11.58 -12.73 -9.56
CA SER A 40 -11.68 -12.42 -11.00
C SER A 40 -12.25 -11.03 -11.32
N LYS A 41 -12.25 -10.12 -10.34
CA LYS A 41 -12.65 -8.72 -10.49
C LYS A 41 -11.42 -7.83 -10.30
N LYS A 42 -11.33 -6.80 -11.13
CA LYS A 42 -10.26 -5.80 -11.07
C LYS A 42 -10.69 -4.63 -10.19
N TYR A 43 -9.78 -4.18 -9.34
CA TYR A 43 -9.97 -3.07 -8.43
C TYR A 43 -8.82 -2.07 -8.56
N ILE A 44 -9.12 -0.78 -8.33
CA ILE A 44 -8.12 0.26 -8.14
C ILE A 44 -7.95 0.47 -6.65
N ALA A 45 -6.73 0.26 -6.14
CA ALA A 45 -6.38 0.44 -4.75
C ALA A 45 -5.38 1.60 -4.58
N PHE A 46 -5.51 2.35 -3.49
CA PHE A 46 -4.61 3.43 -3.11
C PHE A 46 -3.84 3.03 -1.86
N SER A 47 -2.51 3.00 -1.96
CA SER A 47 -1.62 2.70 -0.84
C SER A 47 -0.81 3.92 -0.45
N LYS A 48 -0.96 4.36 0.80
CA LYS A 48 -0.12 5.41 1.40
C LYS A 48 0.99 4.73 2.19
N MET A 49 2.22 4.90 1.74
CA MET A 49 3.41 4.40 2.42
C MET A 49 4.08 5.54 3.18
N VAL A 50 4.37 5.30 4.46
CA VAL A 50 5.13 6.22 5.32
C VAL A 50 6.41 5.50 5.71
N GLU A 51 7.55 5.93 5.16
CA GLU A 51 8.86 5.46 5.58
C GLU A 51 9.21 6.10 6.92
N ARG A 52 9.22 5.29 7.98
CA ARG A 52 9.86 5.70 9.23
C ARG A 52 11.37 5.70 9.00
N ILE A 53 11.96 6.89 8.87
CA ILE A 53 13.41 7.04 8.95
C ILE A 53 13.84 6.52 10.33
N ARG A 54 14.43 5.32 10.37
CA ARG A 54 15.21 4.92 11.55
C ARG A 54 16.42 5.85 11.56
N LYS A 55 16.41 6.86 12.43
CA LYS A 55 17.63 7.56 12.78
C LYS A 55 18.60 6.49 13.27
N GLN A 56 19.59 6.12 12.47
CA GLN A 56 20.77 5.48 13.03
C GLN A 56 21.38 6.52 13.96
N THR A 57 21.16 6.36 15.26
CA THR A 57 21.98 7.05 16.24
C THR A 57 23.37 6.49 16.06
N VAL A 58 24.17 7.15 15.22
CA VAL A 58 25.62 7.01 15.25
C VAL A 58 26.04 7.60 16.59
N ALA A 59 26.06 6.75 17.62
CA ALA A 59 26.83 7.00 18.83
C ALA A 59 28.31 6.91 18.43
N GLY A 60 28.80 8.00 17.86
CA GLY A 60 30.16 8.13 17.36
C GLY A 60 30.92 9.16 18.17
N ARG A 61 31.74 8.64 19.10
CA ARG A 61 32.83 9.27 19.87
C ARG A 61 32.47 10.17 21.04
#